data_AF-A0A935EHI4-F1
#
_entry.id   AF-A0A935EHI4-F1
#
_cell.length_a   1.000
_cell.length_b   1.000
_cell.length_c   1.000
_cell.angle_alpha   90.00
_cell.angle_beta   90.00
_cell.angle_gamma   90.00
#
_symmetry.space_group_name_H-M   'P 1'
#
loop_
_entity.id
_entity.type
_entity.pdbx_description
1 polymer ?
#
loop_
_entity_poly.entity_id
_entity_poly.type
_entity_poly.pdbx_seq_one_letter_code
_entity_poly.pdbx_strand_id
1 'polypeptide(L)' 'METPKNQSWHWQAIDPSRNVARDYHLWVETDLFGWTTVERRWGRIGTKGRG' A
#
# COMPACT_ATOMS: atom_id res chain seq x y z
N MET A 1 19.58 -18.54 -2.78
CA MET A 1 19.00 -17.32 -2.18
C MET A 1 17.56 -17.30 -2.64
N GLU A 2 16.59 -17.34 -1.73
CA GLU A 2 15.18 -17.24 -2.11
C GLU A 2 14.97 -15.90 -2.80
N THR A 3 14.36 -15.90 -3.99
CA THR A 3 13.94 -14.67 -4.66
C THR A 3 13.02 -13.92 -3.71
N PRO A 4 13.31 -12.66 -3.36
CA PRO A 4 12.36 -11.87 -2.60
C PRO A 4 11.07 -11.80 -3.40
N LYS A 5 9.98 -12.30 -2.84
CA LYS A 5 8.68 -12.23 -3.50
C LYS A 5 8.24 -10.78 -3.42
N ASN A 6 8.23 -10.07 -4.54
CA ASN A 6 7.54 -8.80 -4.64
C ASN A 6 6.06 -9.07 -4.34
N GLN A 7 5.58 -8.48 -3.24
CA GLN A 7 4.21 -8.64 -2.78
C GLN A 7 3.55 -7.26 -2.76
N SER A 8 2.33 -7.21 -3.29
CA SER A 8 1.52 -6.00 -3.22
C SER A 8 0.12 -6.35 -2.74
N TRP A 9 -0.44 -5.43 -1.96
CA TRP A 9 -1.80 -5.53 -1.47
C TRP A 9 -2.52 -4.21 -1.62
N HIS A 10 -3.81 -4.31 -1.90
CA HIS A 10 -4.74 -3.20 -1.99
C HIS A 10 -5.96 -3.49 -1.12
N TRP A 11 -6.32 -2.52 -0.29
CA TRP A 11 -7.50 -2.58 0.54
C TRP A 11 -8.29 -1.28 0.46
N GLN A 12 -9.61 -1.41 0.60
CA GLN A 12 -10.51 -0.27 0.69
C GLN A 12 -11.37 -0.37 1.94
N ALA A 13 -11.57 0.78 2.59
CA ALA A 13 -12.56 0.94 3.63
C ALA A 13 -13.61 1.94 3.16
N ILE A 14 -14.87 1.50 3.06
CA ILE A 14 -15.98 2.31 2.58
C ILE A 14 -17.13 2.20 3.58
N ASP A 15 -17.45 3.31 4.23
CA ASP A 15 -18.61 3.45 5.11
C ASP A 15 -19.21 4.86 4.93
N PRO A 16 -20.29 5.00 4.13
CA PRO A 16 -20.93 6.29 3.89
C PRO A 16 -21.53 6.92 5.15
N SER A 17 -22.05 6.11 6.09
CA SER A 17 -22.66 6.61 7.34
C SER A 17 -21.65 7.35 8.22
N ARG A 18 -20.37 7.01 8.07
CA ARG A 18 -19.24 7.60 8.79
C ARG A 18 -18.36 8.51 7.92
N ASN A 19 -18.78 8.80 6.68
CA ASN A 19 -18.01 9.55 5.69
C ASN A 19 -16.59 8.96 5.45
N VAL A 20 -16.47 7.63 5.52
CA VAL A 20 -15.23 6.89 5.28
C VAL A 20 -15.20 6.43 3.84
N ALA A 21 -14.16 6.83 3.12
CA ALA A 21 -13.82 6.34 1.79
C ALA A 21 -12.30 6.34 1.67
N ARG A 22 -11.64 5.25 2.08
CA ARG A 22 -10.19 5.15 2.20
C ARG A 22 -9.63 4.05 1.34
N ASP A 23 -8.47 4.35 0.78
CA ASP A 23 -7.66 3.44 -0.02
C ASP A 23 -6.33 3.21 0.69
N TYR A 24 -5.85 1.96 0.70
CA TYR A 24 -4.60 1.54 1.31
C TYR A 24 -3.86 0.63 0.34
N HIS A 25 -2.60 0.93 0.10
CA HIS A 25 -1.69 0.11 -0.67
C HIS A 25 -0.44 -0.21 0.14
N LEU A 26 0.04 -1.43 0.00
CA LEU A 26 1.26 -1.91 0.62
C LEU A 26 2.07 -2.65 -0.43
N TRP A 27 3.35 -2.33 -0.54
CA TRP A 27 4.32 -3.05 -1.34
C TRP A 27 5.45 -3.52 -0.44
N VAL A 28 5.83 -4.79 -0.60
CA VAL A 28 7.07 -5.35 -0.08
C VAL A 28 7.92 -5.68 -1.29
N GLU A 29 9.04 -4.98 -1.40
CA GLU A 29 9.95 -5.07 -2.53
C GLU A 29 11.37 -5.37 -2.05
N THR A 30 12.28 -5.53 -3.01
CA THR A 30 13.71 -5.59 -2.73
C THR A 30 14.41 -4.47 -3.46
N ASP A 31 15.24 -3.74 -2.72
CA ASP A 31 16.02 -2.64 -3.29
C ASP A 31 17.20 -3.14 -4.13
N LEU A 32 17.93 -2.20 -4.71
CA LEU A 32 19.10 -2.47 -5.57
C LEU A 32 20.25 -3.18 -4.84
N PHE A 33 20.23 -3.24 -3.51
CA PHE A 33 21.26 -3.87 -2.68
C PHE A 33 20.80 -5.20 -2.08
N GLY A 34 19.59 -5.66 -2.40
CA GLY A 34 19.06 -6.91 -1.89
C GLY A 34 18.34 -6.78 -0.54
N TRP A 35 18.11 -5.57 -0.02
CA TRP A 35 17.35 -5.38 1.21
C TRP A 35 15.85 -5.34 0.95
N THR A 36 15.07 -5.85 1.90
CA THR A 36 13.62 -5.70 1.88
C THR A 36 13.22 -4.26 2.14
N THR A 37 12.41 -3.68 1.25
CA THR A 37 11.77 -2.39 1.41
C THR A 37 10.27 -2.55 1.58
N VAL A 38 9.66 -1.64 2.34
CA VAL A 38 8.21 -1.59 2.52
C VAL A 38 7.72 -0.19 2.15
N GLU A 39 6.93 -0.11 1.09
CA GLU A 39 6.23 1.12 0.72
C GLU A 39 4.77 1.01 1.13
N ARG A 40 4.23 2.07 1.73
CA ARG A 40 2.81 2.16 2.07
C ARG A 40 2.23 3.44 1.50
N ARG A 41 1.05 3.36 0.90
CA ARG A 41 0.27 4.54 0.50
C ARG A 41 -1.12 4.46 1.08
N TRP A 42 -1.64 5.58 1.56
CA TRP A 42 -3.00 5.64 2.09
C TRP A 42 -3.64 6.99 1.81
N GLY A 43 -4.94 7.01 1.58
CA GLY A 43 -5.60 8.25 1.19
C GLY A 43 -7.10 8.16 1.25
N ARG A 44 -7.76 9.30 1.02
CA ARG A 44 -9.17 9.27 0.63
C ARG A 44 -9.24 8.78 -0.81
N ILE A 45 -10.19 7.89 -1.13
CA ILE A 45 -10.40 7.41 -2.50
C ILE A 45 -10.61 8.62 -3.43
N GLY A 46 -9.94 8.62 -4.59
CA GLY A 46 -9.98 9.72 -5.56
C GLY A 46 -9.04 10.90 -5.25
N THR A 47 -8.14 10.77 -4.27
CA THR A 47 -7.15 11.82 -3.94
C THR A 47 -5.73 11.29 -4.00
N LYS A 48 -4.73 12.19 -4.03
CA LYS A 48 -3.30 11.80 -4.02
C LYS A 48 -2.87 11.03 -2.77
N GLY A 49 -3.60 11.13 -1.65
CA GLY A 49 -3.25 10.44 -0.42
C GLY A 49 -1.90 10.88 0.17
N ARG A 50 -1.27 9.96 0.90
CA ARG A 50 0.04 10.06 1.54
C ARG A 50 0.82 8.78 1.29
N GLY A 51 2.13 8.89 1.14
CA GLY A 51 3.11 7.81 1.15
C GLY A 51 4.03 7.96 2.36
#